data_AF-A0A0C1QKI8-F1
#
_entry.id   AF-A0A0C1QKI8-F1
#
_cell.length_a   1.000
_cell.length_b   1.000
_cell.length_c   1.000
_cell.angle_alpha   90.00
_cell.angle_beta   90.00
_cell.angle_gamma   90.00
#
_symmetry.space_group_name_H-M   'P 1'
#
loop_
_entity.id
_entity.type
_entity.pdbx_description
1 polymer ?
#
loop_
_entity_poly.entity_id
_entity_poly.type
_entity_poly.pdbx_seq_one_letter_code
_entity_poly.pdbx_strand_id
1 'polypeptide(L)' 'MDCYFWSNHNNAELDLFILKDNKNLGFEFKYQDAPKLTPSMLIVMHDLEFDSLTVIYPGNISYALTKDIHVIGLQ' A
#
# COMPACT_ATOMS: atom_id res chain seq x y z
N MET A 1 12.36 14.30 -3.94
CA MET A 1 11.44 13.16 -3.82
C MET A 1 12.14 12.24 -2.87
N ASP A 2 11.54 12.09 -1.69
CA ASP A 2 12.17 11.34 -0.61
C ASP A 2 11.46 9.98 -0.51
N CYS A 3 12.27 8.93 -0.41
CA CYS A 3 11.85 7.55 -0.48
C CYS A 3 12.37 6.83 0.75
N TYR A 4 11.47 6.19 1.50
CA TYR A 4 11.79 5.54 2.76
C TYR A 4 11.26 4.11 2.76
N PHE A 5 11.99 3.22 3.42
CA PHE A 5 11.50 1.89 3.75
C PHE A 5 11.02 1.94 5.21
N TRP A 6 9.79 1.50 5.47
CA TRP A 6 9.20 1.54 6.82
C TRP A 6 8.80 0.13 7.26
N SER A 7 9.56 -0.42 8.20
CA SER A 7 9.21 -1.67 8.88
C SER A 7 8.88 -1.33 10.34
N ASN A 8 7.60 -1.44 10.73
CA ASN A 8 7.24 -1.31 12.14
C ASN A 8 7.33 -2.69 12.80
N HIS A 9 7.99 -2.77 13.95
CA HIS A 9 8.16 -4.00 14.74
C HIS A 9 6.84 -4.56 15.31
N ASN A 10 5.69 -3.88 15.09
CA ASN A 10 4.37 -4.22 15.62
C ASN A 10 3.31 -4.47 14.52
N ASN A 11 3.46 -5.55 13.75
CA ASN A 11 2.39 -6.19 12.94
C ASN A 11 1.87 -5.46 11.67
N ALA A 12 2.54 -4.41 11.19
CA ALA A 12 2.26 -3.91 9.84
C ALA A 12 3.54 -3.45 9.15
N GLU A 13 3.82 -4.05 7.99
CA GLU A 13 5.00 -3.79 7.16
C GLU A 13 4.55 -3.07 5.90
N LEU A 14 5.27 -2.01 5.53
CA LEU A 14 5.07 -1.27 4.29
C LEU A 14 6.36 -1.34 3.48
N ASP A 15 6.27 -1.91 2.27
CA ASP A 15 7.46 -2.14 1.45
C ASP A 15 8.10 -0.83 0.98
N LEU A 16 7.28 0.20 0.68
CA LEU A 16 7.78 1.46 0.14
C LEU A 16 6.89 2.63 0.56
N PHE A 17 7.51 3.67 1.10
CA PHE A 17 6.91 4.97 1.38
C PHE A 17 7.53 6.06 0.51
N ILE A 18 6.68 6.84 -0.15
CA ILE A 18 7.06 8.00 -0.94
C ILE A 18 6.33 9.24 -0.42
N LEU A 19 7.09 10.29 -0.10
CA LEU A 19 6.55 11.62 0.10
C LEU A 19 6.67 12.41 -1.22
N LYS A 20 5.53 12.75 -1.82
CA LYS A 20 5.48 13.51 -3.07
C LYS A 20 4.34 14.53 -3.03
N ASP A 21 4.66 15.79 -3.34
CA ASP A 21 3.66 16.87 -3.41
C ASP A 21 2.80 17.00 -2.13
N ASN A 22 3.45 16.88 -0.96
CA ASN A 22 2.80 16.81 0.37
C ASN A 22 1.79 15.65 0.53
N LYS A 23 1.91 14.61 -0.30
CA LYS A 23 1.13 13.38 -0.15
C LYS A 23 1.99 12.23 0.34
N ASN A 24 1.46 11.52 1.30
CA ASN A 24 2.03 10.30 1.84
C ASN A 24 1.52 9.10 1.02
N LEU A 25 2.38 8.50 0.20
CA LEU A 25 2.02 7.39 -0.69
C LEU A 25 2.68 6.09 -0.22
N GLY A 26 1.86 5.11 0.13
CA GLY A 26 2.31 3.76 0.49
C GLY A 26 2.22 2.78 -0.68
N PHE A 27 3.18 1.87 -0.76
CA PHE A 27 3.19 0.77 -1.71
C PHE A 27 3.49 -0.56 -1.02
N GLU A 28 2.72 -1.58 -1.36
CA GLU A 28 2.94 -2.98 -0.96
C GLU A 28 3.03 -3.87 -2.20
N PHE A 29 3.91 -4.86 -2.19
CA PHE A 29 4.08 -5.85 -3.25
C PHE A 29 3.62 -7.21 -2.74
N LYS A 30 2.59 -7.79 -3.36
CA LYS A 30 2.08 -9.10 -2.95
C LYS A 30 2.09 -10.08 -4.12
N TYR A 31 2.76 -11.21 -3.92
CA TYR A 31 2.72 -12.33 -4.85
C TYR A 31 1.53 -13.26 -4.52
N GLN A 32 0.32 -12.80 -4.83
CA GLN A 32 -0.93 -13.55 -4.64
C GLN A 32 -1.95 -13.19 -5.73
N ASP A 33 -2.86 -14.10 -6.10
CA ASP A 33 -3.78 -13.92 -7.23
C ASP A 33 -4.83 -12.79 -7.06
N ALA A 34 -5.30 -12.56 -5.84
CA ALA A 34 -6.31 -11.54 -5.58
C ALA A 34 -6.10 -10.93 -4.19
N PRO A 35 -5.29 -9.87 -4.06
CA PRO A 35 -5.18 -9.07 -2.85
C PRO A 35 -6.55 -8.67 -2.26
N LYS A 36 -6.73 -8.92 -0.97
CA LYS A 36 -7.92 -8.49 -0.24
C LYS A 36 -7.51 -7.49 0.83
N LEU A 37 -8.45 -6.65 1.24
CA LEU A 37 -8.25 -5.73 2.34
C LEU A 37 -7.86 -6.51 3.59
N THR A 38 -6.73 -6.15 4.20
CA THR A 38 -6.27 -6.74 5.47
C THR A 38 -6.34 -5.70 6.60
N PRO A 39 -6.43 -6.15 7.87
CA PRO A 39 -6.35 -5.23 9.01
C PRO A 39 -5.04 -4.43 9.05
N SER A 40 -3.92 -5.00 8.61
CA SER A 40 -2.62 -4.32 8.58
C SER A 40 -2.62 -3.11 7.65
N MET A 41 -3.27 -3.19 6.48
CA MET A 41 -3.39 -2.06 5.55
C MET A 41 -4.17 -0.91 6.18
N LEU A 42 -5.21 -1.21 6.97
CA LEU A 42 -6.00 -0.19 7.65
C LEU A 42 -5.20 0.49 8.78
N ILE A 43 -4.43 -0.29 9.53
CA ILE A 43 -3.51 0.22 10.56
C ILE A 43 -2.48 1.15 9.90
N VAL A 44 -1.86 0.72 8.81
CA VAL A 44 -0.89 1.51 8.03
C VAL A 44 -1.49 2.83 7.56
N MET A 45 -2.70 2.81 7.00
CA MET A 45 -3.40 4.03 6.58
C MET A 45 -3.68 4.99 7.75
N HIS A 46 -4.06 4.48 8.92
CA HIS A 46 -4.40 5.29 10.09
C HIS A 46 -3.17 5.83 10.84
N ASP A 47 -2.18 4.97 11.10
CA ASP A 47 -1.05 5.28 11.97
C ASP A 47 0.00 6.15 11.27
N LEU A 48 0.10 6.05 9.95
CA LEU A 48 1.13 6.75 9.15
C LEU A 48 0.53 7.88 8.30
N GLU A 49 -0.76 8.19 8.49
CA GLU A 49 -1.49 9.25 7.78
C GLU A 49 -1.28 9.19 6.26
N PHE A 50 -1.38 7.99 5.68
CA PHE A 50 -1.26 7.84 4.22
C PHE A 50 -2.47 8.41 3.50
N ASP A 51 -2.20 9.17 2.44
CA ASP A 51 -3.25 9.62 1.52
C ASP A 51 -3.75 8.47 0.64
N SER A 52 -2.88 7.50 0.35
CA SER A 52 -3.26 6.30 -0.42
C SER A 52 -2.27 5.16 -0.22
N LEU A 53 -2.78 3.94 -0.39
CA LEU A 53 -1.99 2.71 -0.41
C LEU A 53 -2.22 1.98 -1.73
N THR A 54 -1.14 1.63 -2.42
CA THR A 54 -1.16 0.88 -3.67
C THR A 54 -0.56 -0.50 -3.47
N VAL A 55 -1.37 -1.54 -3.66
CA VAL A 55 -0.93 -2.93 -3.64
C VAL A 55 -0.66 -3.40 -5.06
N ILE A 56 0.58 -3.76 -5.34
CA ILE A 56 1.04 -4.23 -6.64
C ILE A 56 1.11 -5.76 -6.62
N TYR A 57 0.52 -6.40 -7.62
CA TYR A 57 0.47 -7.86 -7.68
C TYR A 57 0.59 -8.39 -9.12
N PRO A 58 0.97 -9.67 -9.31
CA PRO A 58 1.23 -10.26 -10.62
C PRO A 58 -0.06 -10.70 -11.35
N GLY A 59 -1.07 -9.84 -11.40
CA GLY A 59 -2.29 -10.08 -12.17
C GLY A 59 -2.59 -8.97 -13.17
N ASN A 60 -3.73 -9.12 -13.85
CA ASN A 60 -4.18 -8.29 -14.98
C ASN A 60 -5.38 -7.40 -14.66
N ILE A 61 -5.86 -7.40 -13.41
CA ILE A 61 -7.05 -6.64 -13.01
C ILE A 61 -6.65 -5.64 -11.93
N SER A 62 -6.94 -4.36 -12.17
CA SER A 62 -6.84 -3.33 -11.14
C SER A 62 -8.21 -3.10 -10.50
N TYR A 63 -8.25 -2.96 -9.18
CA TYR A 63 -9.50 -2.77 -8.44
C TYR A 63 -9.28 -2.00 -7.13
N ALA A 64 -10.33 -1.34 -6.68
CA ALA A 64 -10.33 -0.63 -5.40
C ALA A 64 -10.73 -1.58 -4.26
N LEU A 65 -9.98 -1.56 -3.16
CA LEU A 65 -10.35 -2.21 -1.91
C LEU A 65 -11.13 -1.24 -1.01
N THR A 66 -10.77 0.04 -1.06
CA THR A 66 -11.48 1.16 -0.43
C THR A 66 -11.35 2.40 -1.32
N LYS A 67 -11.79 3.58 -0.86
CA LYS A 67 -11.58 4.85 -1.57
C LYS A 67 -10.09 5.23 -1.69
N ASP A 68 -9.24 4.79 -0.76
CA ASP A 68 -7.83 5.21 -0.67
C ASP A 68 -6.85 4.04 -0.88
N ILE A 69 -7.34 2.79 -0.84
CA ILE A 69 -6.55 1.57 -1.00
C ILE A 69 -6.89 0.92 -2.34
N HIS A 70 -5.88 0.78 -3.19
CA HIS A 70 -6.01 0.31 -4.57
C HIS A 70 -5.10 -0.88 -4.82
N VAL A 71 -5.57 -1.80 -5.64
CA VAL A 71 -4.79 -2.94 -6.15
C VAL A 71 -4.52 -2.69 -7.64
N ILE A 72 -3.26 -2.75 -8.03
CA ILE A 72 -2.80 -2.53 -9.41
C ILE A 72 -2.12 -3.80 -9.92
N GLY A 73 -2.65 -4.32 -11.03
CA GLY A 73 -2.05 -5.44 -11.76
C GLY A 73 -0.85 -4.99 -12.59
N LEU A 74 0.19 -5.84 -12.67
CA LEU A 74 1.41 -5.58 -13.46
C LEU A 74 1.33 -6.05 -14.93
N GLN A 75 0.27 -6.76 -15.32
CA GLN A 75 0.12 -7.35 -16.66
C GLN A 75 -0.72 -6.48 -17.60
#